data_AF-A0A831UDE6-F1
#
_entry.id   AF-A0A831UDE6-F1
#
_cell.length_a   1.000
_cell.length_b   1.000
_cell.length_c   1.000
_cell.angle_alpha   90.00
_cell.angle_beta   90.00
_cell.angle_gamma   90.00
#
_symmetry.space_group_name_H-M   'P 1'
#
loop_
_entity.id
_entity.type
_entity.pdbx_description
1 polymer ?
#
loop_
_entity_poly.entity_id
_entity_poly.type
_entity_poly.pdbx_seq_one_letter_code
_entity_poly.pdbx_strand_id
1 'polypeptide(L)' 'MPLLALVLVAIGFLAVVWGLPAAHRLARPWDILAAVAALCGLIAMLLGTLLAVVPGFFG' A
#
# COMPACT_ATOMS: atom_id res chain seq x y z
N MET A 1 -11.36 9.84 12.31
CA MET A 1 -10.65 8.56 12.04
C MET A 1 -10.95 7.92 10.67
N PRO A 2 -12.17 7.94 10.09
CA PRO A 2 -12.42 7.18 8.85
C PRO A 2 -11.74 7.82 7.62
N LEU A 3 -11.62 9.14 7.58
CA LEU A 3 -10.96 9.86 6.48
C LEU A 3 -9.48 9.45 6.32
N LEU A 4 -8.75 9.31 7.44
CA LEU A 4 -7.34 8.87 7.44
C LEU A 4 -7.20 7.43 6.95
N ALA A 5 -8.10 6.55 7.38
CA ALA A 5 -8.13 5.16 6.94
C ALA A 5 -8.36 5.06 5.42
N LEU A 6 -9.33 5.81 4.89
CA LEU A 6 -9.61 5.89 3.45
C LEU A 6 -8.44 6.46 2.64
N VAL A 7 -7.75 7.48 3.17
CA VAL A 7 -6.53 8.02 2.54
C VAL A 7 -5.42 6.98 2.51
N LEU A 8 -5.22 6.21 3.59
CA LEU A 8 -4.25 5.10 3.61
C LEU A 8 -4.59 4.03 2.56
N VAL A 9 -5.87 3.66 2.45
CA VAL A 9 -6.34 2.70 1.45
C VAL A 9 -6.06 3.20 0.04
N ALA A 10 -6.41 4.46 -0.24
CA ALA A 10 -6.24 5.05 -1.57
C ALA A 10 -4.77 5.15 -1.98
N ILE A 11 -3.90 5.65 -1.09
CA ILE A 11 -2.46 5.77 -1.33
C ILE A 11 -1.83 4.38 -1.48
N GLY A 12 -2.20 3.45 -0.61
CA GLY A 12 -1.72 2.07 -0.67
C GLY A 12 -2.10 1.38 -1.97
N PHE A 13 -3.34 1.56 -2.42
CA PHE A 13 -3.82 1.04 -3.70
C PHE A 13 -3.05 1.62 -4.89
N LEU A 14 -2.85 2.94 -4.93
CA LEU A 14 -2.05 3.60 -5.98
C LEU A 14 -0.61 3.08 -6.02
N ALA A 15 0.01 2.91 -4.85
CA ALA A 15 1.37 2.38 -4.73
C ALA A 15 1.48 0.92 -5.18
N VAL A 16 0.46 0.09 -4.93
CA VAL A 16 0.41 -1.29 -5.44
C VAL A 16 0.19 -1.30 -6.96
N VAL A 17 -0.80 -0.56 -7.46
CA VAL A 17 -1.15 -0.53 -8.89
C VAL A 17 0.02 -0.03 -9.74
N TRP A 18 0.81 0.91 -9.24
CA TRP A 18 2.00 1.38 -9.94
C TRP A 18 3.24 0.51 -9.66
N GLY A 19 3.42 0.09 -8.40
CA GLY A 19 4.58 -0.66 -7.95
C GLY A 19 4.64 -2.08 -8.49
N LEU A 20 3.51 -2.79 -8.66
CA LEU A 20 3.49 -4.16 -9.20
C LEU A 20 3.96 -4.26 -10.67
N PRO A 21 3.43 -3.45 -11.62
CA PRO A 21 3.90 -3.50 -13.00
C PRO A 21 5.31 -2.93 -13.15
N ALA A 22 5.68 -1.93 -12.35
CA ALA A 22 7.06 -1.48 -12.27
C ALA A 22 7.97 -2.60 -11.76
N ALA A 23 7.54 -3.34 -10.73
CA ALA A 23 8.23 -4.49 -10.16
C ALA A 23 8.40 -5.64 -11.17
N HIS A 24 7.38 -5.87 -12.00
CA HIS A 24 7.40 -6.92 -13.02
C HIS A 24 8.33 -6.60 -14.20
N ARG A 25 8.58 -5.31 -14.46
CA ARG A 25 9.46 -4.85 -15.56
C ARG A 25 10.91 -4.67 -15.13
N LEU A 26 11.31 -5.19 -13.97
CA LEU A 26 12.66 -5.05 -13.45
C LEU A 26 13.71 -5.73 -14.33
N ALA A 27 14.63 -4.92 -14.86
CA ALA A 27 15.81 -5.39 -15.58
C ALA A 27 17.11 -5.22 -14.77
N ARG A 28 17.09 -4.43 -13.67
CA ARG A 28 18.28 -4.14 -12.85
C ARG A 28 17.99 -4.32 -11.36
N PRO A 29 18.97 -4.76 -10.56
CA PRO A 29 18.80 -5.00 -9.11
C PRO A 29 18.47 -3.74 -8.30
N TRP A 30 18.77 -2.54 -8.81
CA TRP A 30 18.44 -1.27 -8.16
C TRP A 30 16.96 -0.89 -8.23
N ASP A 31 16.20 -1.49 -9.15
CA ASP A 31 14.77 -1.23 -9.29
C ASP A 31 13.94 -1.95 -8.20
N ILE A 32 14.57 -2.67 -7.26
CA ILE A 32 13.90 -3.36 -6.14
C ILE A 32 13.06 -2.39 -5.30
N LEU A 33 13.39 -1.10 -5.35
CA LEU A 33 12.61 0.00 -4.78
C LEU A 33 11.15 -0.01 -5.24
N ALA A 34 10.86 -0.40 -6.49
CA ALA A 34 9.48 -0.51 -6.98
C ALA A 34 8.72 -1.64 -6.27
N ALA A 35 9.38 -2.78 -6.04
CA ALA A 35 8.80 -3.89 -5.28
C ALA A 35 8.61 -3.54 -3.80
N VAL A 36 9.57 -2.82 -3.20
CA VAL A 36 9.45 -2.32 -1.83
C VAL A 36 8.30 -1.31 -1.72
N ALA A 37 8.17 -0.40 -2.68
CA ALA A 37 7.06 0.56 -2.73
C ALA A 37 5.71 -0.14 -2.87
N ALA A 38 5.61 -1.18 -3.70
CA ALA A 38 4.41 -2.01 -3.84
C ALA A 38 4.06 -2.71 -2.51
N LEU A 39 5.05 -3.27 -1.82
CA LEU A 39 4.86 -3.93 -0.53
C LEU A 39 4.40 -2.95 0.56
N CYS A 40 5.04 -1.78 0.65
CA CYS A 40 4.61 -0.73 1.57
C CYS A 40 3.19 -0.25 1.26
N GLY A 41 2.85 -0.11 -0.03
CA GLY A 41 1.50 0.21 -0.49
C GLY A 41 0.48 -0.83 -0.05
N LEU A 42 0.79 -2.12 -0.20
CA LEU A 42 -0.05 -3.22 0.21
C LEU A 42 -0.29 -3.19 1.73
N ILE A 43 0.77 -3.01 2.52
CA ILE A 43 0.67 -2.91 3.99
C ILE A 43 -0.23 -1.73 4.39
N ALA A 44 -0.02 -0.56 3.79
CA ALA A 44 -0.85 0.62 4.05
C ALA A 44 -2.31 0.39 3.66
N MET A 45 -2.57 -0.28 2.53
CA MET A 45 -3.92 -0.60 2.10
C MET A 45 -4.62 -1.54 3.08
N LEU A 46 -3.93 -2.59 3.53
CA LEU A 46 -4.47 -3.54 4.51
C LEU A 46 -4.75 -2.87 5.85
N LEU A 47 -3.80 -2.08 6.37
CA LEU A 47 -3.97 -1.34 7.63
C LEU A 47 -5.11 -0.32 7.55
N GLY A 48 -5.20 0.43 6.44
CA GLY A 48 -6.28 1.38 6.22
C GLY A 48 -7.65 0.67 6.14
N THR A 49 -7.71 -0.49 5.49
CA THR A 49 -8.94 -1.28 5.40
C THR A 49 -9.37 -1.77 6.78
N LEU A 50 -8.40 -2.28 7.56
CA LEU A 50 -8.64 -2.77 8.91
C LEU A 50 -9.14 -1.65 9.84
N LEU A 51 -8.52 -0.46 9.76
CA LEU A 51 -8.94 0.73 10.49
C LEU A 51 -10.32 1.26 10.08
N ALA A 52 -10.69 1.09 8.81
CA ALA A 52 -11.98 1.53 8.29
C ALA A 52 -13.12 0.59 8.69
N VAL A 53 -12.86 -0.73 8.73
CA VAL A 53 -13.87 -1.76 8.94
C VAL A 53 -13.99 -2.17 10.42
N VAL A 54 -12.87 -2.20 11.15
CA VAL A 54 -12.83 -2.63 12.56
C VAL A 54 -12.58 -1.43 13.46
N PRO A 55 -13.63 -0.81 14.02
CA PRO A 55 -13.47 0.29 14.96
C PRO A 55 -12.72 -0.19 16.21
N GLY A 56 -11.68 0.54 16.60
CA GLY A 56 -10.86 0.19 17.77
C GLY A 56 -9.78 -0.85 17.51
N PHE A 57 -9.42 -1.19 16.26
CA PHE A 57 -8.39 -2.19 15.99
C PHE A 57 -7.03 -1.93 16.68
N PHE A 58 -6.63 -0.66 16.79
CA PHE A 58 -5.42 -0.23 17.51
C PHE A 58 -5.72 0.46 18.85
N GLY A 59 -6.97 0.37 19.33
CA GLY A 59 -7.47 1.02 20.54
C GLY A 59 -7.58 0.08 21.72
#